data_AF-A0A2Z5UJ55-F1
#
_entry.id   AF-A0A2Z5UJ55-F1
#
_cell.length_a   1.000
_cell.length_b   1.000
_cell.length_c   1.000
_cell.angle_alpha   90.00
_cell.angle_beta   90.00
_cell.angle_gamma   90.00
#
_symmetry.space_group_name_H-M   'P 1'
#
loop_
_entity.id
_entity.type
_entity.pdbx_description
1 polymer ?
#
loop_
_entity_poly.entity_id
_entity_poly.type
_entity_poly.pdbx_seq_one_letter_code
_entity_poly.pdbx_strand_id
1 'polypeptide(L)'
;AQSSDRLDQFRKRYKEWDDPHGETPPYHYGTHYSSAMIVCSYLVRMEPFTQHFLRLQGGHFDLADRMFHSIKEAWNSASRHNMADVKELIPEFFYLPEFLDNLNNFDLGSKQSGVALGDVVLPPWAKGDPR
;
A
#
# COMPACT_ATOMS: atom_id res chain seq x y z
N ALA A 1 10.85 -5.66 -11.97
CA ALA A 1 9.39 -5.45 -12.01
C ALA A 1 8.69 -6.77 -12.35
N GLN A 2 7.48 -6.98 -11.83
CA GLN A 2 6.74 -8.24 -11.86
C GLN A 2 6.04 -8.54 -13.20
N SER A 3 5.99 -7.57 -14.12
CA SER A 3 5.54 -7.77 -15.51
C SER A 3 6.49 -7.11 -16.51
N SER A 4 6.50 -7.62 -17.75
CA SER A 4 7.31 -7.09 -18.86
C SER A 4 6.99 -5.63 -19.15
N ASP A 5 5.71 -5.30 -19.31
CA ASP A 5 5.28 -3.96 -19.71
C ASP A 5 5.68 -2.92 -18.68
N ARG A 6 5.62 -3.30 -17.40
CA ARG A 6 6.02 -2.44 -16.29
C ARG A 6 7.54 -2.27 -16.23
N LEU A 7 8.30 -3.34 -16.46
CA LEU A 7 9.76 -3.28 -16.57
C LEU A 7 10.19 -2.34 -17.69
N ASP A 8 9.52 -2.41 -18.84
CA ASP A 8 9.84 -1.57 -20.00
C ASP A 8 9.56 -0.11 -19.73
N GLN A 9 8.46 0.21 -19.03
CA GLN A 9 8.19 1.58 -18.58
C GLN A 9 9.26 2.12 -17.61
N PHE A 10 9.71 1.32 -16.64
CA PHE A 10 10.79 1.72 -15.73
C PHE A 10 12.11 1.95 -16.47
N ARG A 11 12.47 1.05 -17.41
CA ARG A 11 13.66 1.20 -18.25
C ARG A 11 13.58 2.43 -19.15
N LYS A 12 12.40 2.69 -19.71
CA LYS A 12 12.15 3.88 -20.54
C LYS A 12 12.38 5.15 -19.73
N ARG A 13 11.76 5.28 -18.55
CA ARG A 13 11.95 6.42 -17.64
C ARG A 13 13.40 6.62 -17.22
N TYR A 14 14.11 5.53 -16.95
CA TYR A 14 15.54 5.59 -16.63
C TYR A 14 16.38 6.12 -17.80
N LYS A 15 16.13 5.63 -19.02
CA LYS A 15 16.89 6.02 -20.22
C LYS A 15 16.59 7.44 -20.68
N GLU A 16 15.33 7.86 -20.54
CA GLU A 16 14.84 9.19 -20.92
C GLU A 16 14.95 10.19 -19.76
N TRP A 17 15.63 9.82 -18.67
CA TRP A 17 15.83 10.69 -17.53
C TRP A 17 16.64 11.92 -17.93
N ASP A 18 16.04 13.09 -17.75
CA ASP A 18 16.66 14.38 -17.98
C ASP A 18 16.38 15.25 -16.75
N ASP A 19 17.43 15.47 -15.95
CA ASP A 19 17.40 16.41 -14.83
C ASP A 19 18.06 17.71 -15.29
N PRO A 20 17.31 18.82 -15.44
CA PRO A 20 17.85 20.10 -15.89
C PRO A 20 19.02 20.63 -15.05
N HIS A 21 19.09 20.22 -13.77
CA HIS A 21 20.14 20.65 -12.85
C HIS A 21 21.29 19.65 -12.71
N GLY A 22 21.12 18.42 -13.21
CA GLY A 22 22.11 17.34 -13.11
C GLY A 22 22.41 16.88 -11.68
N GLU A 23 21.53 17.19 -10.72
CA GLU A 23 21.71 16.86 -9.30
C GLU A 23 21.26 15.44 -8.97
N THR A 24 20.27 14.94 -9.71
CA THR A 24 19.66 13.64 -9.48
C THR A 24 20.04 12.66 -10.60
N PRO A 25 20.79 11.59 -10.31
CA PRO A 25 21.10 10.57 -11.31
C PRO A 25 19.83 9.81 -11.74
N PRO A 26 19.83 9.19 -12.93
CA PRO A 26 18.71 8.36 -13.37
C PRO A 26 18.39 7.24 -12.38
N TYR A 27 17.11 6.96 -12.19
CA TYR A 27 16.64 5.89 -11.31
C TYR A 27 15.42 5.17 -11.90
N HIS A 28 15.26 3.91 -11.51
CA HIS A 28 14.10 3.11 -11.93
C HIS A 28 12.87 3.40 -11.05
N TYR A 29 13.09 3.63 -9.76
CA TYR A 29 12.02 3.77 -8.77
C TYR A 29 12.20 5.10 -8.03
N GLY A 30 11.21 5.99 -8.14
CA GLY A 30 11.18 7.26 -7.39
C GLY A 30 10.61 7.12 -5.98
N THR A 31 10.22 5.90 -5.60
CA THR A 31 9.69 5.53 -4.29
C THR A 31 10.43 4.31 -3.79
N HIS A 32 10.50 4.17 -2.47
CA HIS A 32 11.15 3.04 -1.83
C HIS A 32 10.14 1.95 -1.48
N TYR A 33 10.59 0.70 -1.48
CA TYR A 33 9.73 -0.47 -1.20
C TYR A 33 9.34 -0.60 0.27
N SER A 34 10.06 0.08 1.15
CA SER A 34 9.84 0.09 2.60
C SER A 34 9.96 1.51 3.15
N SER A 35 9.05 1.88 4.04
CA SER A 35 9.04 3.13 4.79
C SER A 35 8.14 3.00 6.01
N ALA A 36 8.29 3.90 6.99
CA ALA A 36 7.41 3.92 8.16
C ALA A 36 5.93 4.11 7.78
N MET A 37 5.66 4.92 6.75
CA MET A 37 4.30 5.10 6.23
C MET A 37 3.73 3.80 5.63
N ILE A 38 4.55 3.01 4.93
CA ILE A 38 4.12 1.72 4.36
C ILE A 38 3.74 0.75 5.48
N VAL A 39 4.58 0.63 6.51
CA VAL A 39 4.30 -0.23 7.67
C VAL A 39 3.02 0.21 8.39
N CYS A 40 2.89 1.51 8.68
CA CYS A 40 1.70 2.04 9.35
C CYS A 40 0.44 1.90 8.48
N SER A 41 0.56 1.99 7.15
CA SER A 41 -0.57 1.81 6.24
C SER A 41 -1.07 0.37 6.21
N TYR A 42 -0.19 -0.63 6.25
CA TYR A 42 -0.61 -2.03 6.38
C TYR A 42 -1.25 -2.27 7.75
N LEU A 43 -0.64 -1.80 8.83
CA LEU A 43 -1.07 -2.05 10.20
C LEU A 43 -2.11 -1.06 10.72
N VAL A 44 -2.76 -0.27 9.85
CA VAL A 44 -3.63 0.87 10.24
C VAL A 44 -4.80 0.47 11.15
N ARG A 45 -5.17 -0.81 11.18
CA ARG A 45 -6.25 -1.38 12.03
C ARG A 45 -5.79 -1.79 13.43
N MET A 46 -4.49 -1.71 13.72
CA MET A 46 -3.91 -2.12 14.98
C MET A 46 -3.28 -0.94 15.71
N GLU A 47 -3.55 -0.83 17.01
CA GLU A 47 -2.76 0.06 17.86
C GLU A 47 -1.39 -0.56 18.19
N PRO A 48 -0.32 0.27 18.31
CA PRO A 48 -0.29 1.74 18.23
C PRO A 48 -0.16 2.30 16.80
N PHE A 49 -0.18 1.44 15.77
CA PHE A 49 0.07 1.83 14.39
C PHE A 49 -1.02 2.73 13.80
N THR A 50 -2.26 2.62 14.28
CA THR A 50 -3.32 3.59 13.97
C THR A 50 -2.90 5.00 14.38
N GLN A 51 -2.46 5.21 15.63
CA GLN A 51 -1.99 6.54 16.06
C GLN A 51 -0.77 7.01 15.25
N HIS A 52 0.15 6.12 14.91
CA HIS A 52 1.30 6.47 14.08
C HIS A 52 0.89 6.87 12.66
N PHE A 53 -0.04 6.15 12.04
CA PHE A 53 -0.59 6.48 10.73
C PHE A 53 -1.26 7.86 10.74
N LEU A 54 -2.14 8.13 11.71
CA LEU A 54 -2.82 9.41 11.86
C LEU A 54 -1.81 10.56 12.00
N ARG A 55 -0.77 10.41 12.82
CA ARG A 55 0.28 11.44 12.97
C ARG A 55 1.01 11.71 11.66
N LEU A 56 1.31 10.68 10.88
CA LEU A 56 1.98 10.82 9.58
C LEU A 56 1.05 11.40 8.50
N GLN A 57 -0.27 11.29 8.67
CA GLN A 57 -1.31 11.81 7.75
C GLN A 57 -1.95 13.13 8.21
N GLY A 58 -1.37 13.82 9.21
CA GLY A 58 -1.89 15.12 9.66
C GLY A 58 -3.11 15.06 10.59
N GLY A 59 -3.34 13.92 11.24
CA GLY A 59 -4.31 13.74 12.32
C GLY A 59 -5.62 13.06 11.93
N HIS A 60 -5.78 12.65 10.68
CA HIS A 60 -6.98 11.96 10.19
C HIS A 60 -6.62 10.74 9.33
N PHE A 61 -7.59 9.84 9.12
CA PHE A 61 -7.42 8.74 8.16
C PHE A 61 -7.27 9.29 6.73
N ASP A 62 -6.66 8.51 5.86
CA ASP A 62 -6.55 8.85 4.44
C ASP A 62 -7.91 8.63 3.74
N LEU A 63 -8.03 9.05 2.49
CA LEU A 63 -9.18 8.72 1.66
C LEU A 63 -9.32 7.19 1.58
N ALA A 64 -10.55 6.70 1.81
CA ALA A 64 -10.86 5.28 1.82
C ALA A 64 -10.35 4.52 0.59
N ASP A 65 -10.43 5.10 -0.61
CA ASP A 65 -9.94 4.52 -1.86
C ASP A 65 -8.41 4.31 -1.89
N ARG A 66 -7.65 5.04 -1.06
CA ARG A 66 -6.19 4.90 -0.94
C ARG A 66 -5.75 4.01 0.20
N MET A 67 -6.64 3.71 1.14
CA MET A 67 -6.30 2.90 2.30
C MET A 67 -6.18 1.42 1.93
N PHE A 68 -5.32 0.72 2.68
CA PHE A 68 -5.18 -0.72 2.59
C PHE A 68 -6.49 -1.39 3.02
N HIS A 69 -7.19 -2.00 2.06
CA HIS A 69 -8.50 -2.62 2.29
C HIS A 69 -8.68 -3.97 1.56
N SER A 70 -7.73 -4.36 0.71
CA SER A 70 -7.82 -5.61 -0.06
C SER A 70 -6.43 -6.12 -0.40
N ILE A 71 -6.17 -7.41 -0.13
CA ILE A 71 -4.93 -8.08 -0.51
C ILE A 71 -4.75 -8.07 -2.02
N LYS A 72 -5.85 -8.33 -2.76
CA LYS A 72 -5.85 -8.35 -4.23
C LYS A 72 -5.56 -6.98 -4.81
N GLU A 73 -6.21 -5.93 -4.32
CA GLU A 73 -5.98 -4.57 -4.84
C GLU A 73 -4.57 -4.07 -4.50
N ALA A 74 -4.09 -4.32 -3.28
CA ALA A 74 -2.73 -3.98 -2.88
C ALA A 74 -1.68 -4.67 -3.78
N TRP A 75 -1.82 -5.98 -4.02
CA TRP A 75 -0.96 -6.71 -4.94
C TRP A 75 -1.02 -6.13 -6.36
N ASN A 76 -2.22 -5.87 -6.89
CA ASN A 76 -2.37 -5.36 -8.25
C ASN A 76 -1.79 -3.95 -8.41
N SER A 77 -1.94 -3.09 -7.40
CA SER A 77 -1.30 -1.76 -7.37
C SER A 77 0.22 -1.90 -7.43
N ALA A 78 0.79 -2.65 -6.48
CA ALA A 78 2.24 -2.78 -6.31
C ALA A 78 2.93 -3.58 -7.42
N SER A 79 2.23 -4.50 -8.10
CA SER A 79 2.80 -5.36 -9.13
C SER A 79 2.56 -4.88 -10.57
N ARG A 80 1.46 -4.16 -10.83
CA ARG A 80 0.98 -3.88 -12.20
C ARG A 80 0.57 -2.44 -12.45
N HIS A 81 -0.39 -1.92 -11.70
CA HIS A 81 -1.13 -0.73 -12.12
C HIS A 81 -0.50 0.59 -11.73
N ASN A 82 0.25 0.63 -10.62
CA ASN A 82 0.80 1.86 -10.09
C ASN A 82 2.34 1.88 -10.22
N MET A 83 2.85 2.78 -11.05
CA MET A 83 4.30 2.94 -11.29
C MET A 83 5.05 3.55 -10.10
N ALA A 84 4.35 4.20 -9.17
CA ALA A 84 4.92 4.72 -7.93
C ALA A 84 4.74 3.75 -6.75
N ASP A 85 3.98 2.67 -6.92
CA ASP A 85 3.76 1.68 -5.87
C ASP A 85 4.71 0.50 -6.04
N VAL A 86 5.80 0.49 -5.29
CA VAL A 86 6.79 -0.59 -5.27
C VAL A 86 6.91 -1.21 -3.89
N LYS A 87 5.85 -1.12 -3.08
CA LYS A 87 5.81 -1.64 -1.72
C LYS A 87 6.09 -3.14 -1.72
N GLU A 88 6.94 -3.56 -0.80
CA GLU A 88 7.13 -4.97 -0.46
C GLU A 88 6.39 -5.31 0.83
N LEU A 89 6.16 -6.60 1.06
CA LEU A 89 5.45 -7.09 2.25
C LEU A 89 6.26 -6.85 3.53
N ILE A 90 5.54 -6.73 4.65
CA ILE A 90 6.11 -6.70 6.00
C ILE A 90 6.00 -8.09 6.65
N PRO A 91 6.82 -8.40 7.68
CA PRO A 91 6.80 -9.71 8.35
C PRO A 91 5.42 -10.14 8.87
N GLU A 92 4.58 -9.20 9.30
CA GLU A 92 3.25 -9.43 9.90
C GLU A 92 2.29 -10.17 8.96
N PHE A 93 2.48 -10.07 7.64
CA PHE A 93 1.73 -10.86 6.65
C PHE A 93 1.85 -12.38 6.84
N PHE A 94 2.86 -12.84 7.57
CA PHE A 94 3.19 -14.26 7.72
C PHE A 94 2.91 -14.82 9.12
N TYR A 95 2.59 -13.97 10.11
CA TYR A 95 2.39 -14.45 11.49
C TYR A 95 1.35 -13.68 12.32
N LEU A 96 0.90 -12.50 11.89
CA LEU A 96 0.03 -11.64 12.69
C LEU A 96 -1.27 -11.37 11.92
N PRO A 97 -2.23 -12.30 11.87
CA PRO A 97 -3.47 -12.15 11.11
C PRO A 97 -4.35 -10.98 11.57
N GLU A 98 -4.23 -10.54 12.82
CA GLU A 98 -5.06 -9.52 13.46
C GLU A 98 -5.02 -8.16 12.75
N PHE A 99 -3.97 -7.84 11.99
CA PHE A 99 -3.91 -6.59 11.22
C PHE A 99 -4.90 -6.52 10.05
N LEU A 100 -5.47 -7.66 9.66
CA LEU A 100 -6.48 -7.76 8.62
C LEU A 100 -7.88 -7.49 9.16
N ASP A 101 -8.08 -7.58 10.47
CA ASP A 101 -9.37 -7.39 11.12
C ASP A 101 -9.48 -5.99 11.73
N ASN A 102 -10.62 -5.32 11.57
CA ASN A 102 -10.91 -4.03 12.20
C ASN A 102 -11.51 -4.24 13.60
N LEU A 103 -10.79 -4.95 14.48
CA LEU A 103 -11.26 -5.32 15.82
C LEU A 103 -11.61 -4.10 16.71
N ASN A 104 -10.96 -2.96 16.46
CA ASN A 104 -11.20 -1.72 17.18
C ASN A 104 -12.42 -0.94 16.65
N ASN A 105 -13.08 -1.42 15.58
CA ASN A 105 -14.20 -0.76 14.92
C ASN A 105 -13.90 0.69 14.51
N PHE A 106 -12.71 0.94 13.95
CA PHE A 106 -12.37 2.25 13.43
C PHE A 106 -13.30 2.65 12.29
N ASP A 107 -13.71 3.93 12.25
CA ASP A 107 -14.35 4.52 11.08
C ASP A 107 -13.28 4.84 10.03
N LEU A 108 -13.15 3.94 9.06
CA LEU A 108 -12.20 4.01 7.95
C LEU A 108 -12.80 4.72 6.72
N GLY A 109 -14.01 5.28 6.84
CA GLY A 109 -14.73 5.92 5.76
C GLY A 109 -15.29 4.96 4.72
N SER A 110 -15.69 5.51 3.58
CA SER A 110 -16.28 4.76 2.46
C SER A 110 -15.61 5.15 1.14
N LYS A 111 -15.37 4.15 0.28
CA LYS A 111 -14.90 4.38 -1.10
C LYS A 111 -15.91 5.23 -1.85
N GLN A 112 -15.46 5.87 -2.94
CA GLN A 112 -16.36 6.56 -3.88
C GLN A 112 -17.47 5.66 -4.44
N SER A 113 -17.25 4.34 -4.49
CA SER A 113 -18.27 3.36 -4.85
C SER A 113 -19.37 3.16 -3.81
N GLY A 114 -19.30 3.84 -2.65
CA GLY A 114 -20.22 3.67 -1.52
C GLY A 114 -19.90 2.50 -0.60
N VAL A 115 -18.81 1.77 -0.86
CA VAL A 115 -18.40 0.61 -0.03
C VAL A 115 -17.65 1.12 1.20
N ALA A 116 -18.22 0.89 2.38
CA ALA A 116 -17.55 1.19 3.65
C ALA A 116 -16.34 0.28 3.86
N LEU A 117 -15.29 0.83 4.47
CA LEU A 117 -14.11 0.05 4.86
C LEU A 117 -14.33 -0.55 6.25
N GLY A 118 -14.03 -1.84 6.37
CA GLY A 118 -13.97 -2.58 7.63
C GLY A 118 -12.75 -3.49 7.61
N ASP A 119 -12.95 -4.78 7.80
CA ASP A 119 -11.91 -5.80 7.64
C ASP A 119 -11.32 -5.79 6.21
N VAL A 120 -10.08 -6.25 6.09
CA VAL A 120 -9.37 -6.35 4.81
C VAL A 120 -10.02 -7.46 3.99
N VAL A 121 -10.34 -7.15 2.73
CA VAL A 121 -10.87 -8.12 1.78
C VAL A 121 -9.81 -9.17 1.45
N LEU A 122 -10.06 -10.38 1.93
CA LEU A 122 -9.21 -11.54 1.76
C LEU A 122 -9.38 -12.19 0.37
N PRO A 123 -8.37 -12.89 -0.13
CA PRO A 123 -8.50 -13.67 -1.35
C PRO A 123 -9.46 -14.87 -1.13
N PRO A 124 -10.15 -15.36 -2.19
CA PRO A 124 -11.16 -16.41 -2.05
C PRO A 124 -10.67 -17.71 -1.40
N TRP A 125 -9.39 -18.04 -1.56
CA TRP A 125 -8.80 -19.25 -1.00
C TRP A 125 -8.61 -19.21 0.52
N ALA A 126 -8.66 -18.02 1.14
CA ALA A 126 -8.63 -17.85 2.59
C ALA A 126 -10.02 -18.06 3.23
N LYS A 127 -11.09 -18.20 2.43
CA LYS A 127 -12.46 -18.53 2.89
C LYS A 127 -13.02 -17.59 3.98
N GLY A 128 -12.56 -16.34 4.01
CA GLY A 128 -12.99 -15.36 4.99
C GLY A 128 -12.33 -15.51 6.37
N ASP A 129 -11.31 -16.35 6.51
CA ASP A 129 -10.51 -16.47 7.73
C ASP A 129 -9.08 -15.96 7.44
N PRO A 130 -8.56 -14.97 8.19
CA PRO A 130 -7.17 -14.54 8.06
C PRO A 130 -6.15 -15.54 8.63
N ARG A 131 -6.59 -16.64 9.27
CA ARG A 131 -5.74 -17.69 9.85
C ARG A 131 -5.59 -18.95 9.01
#